data_AF-A0A1R3FMT9-F1
#
_entry.id   AF-A0A1R3FMT9-F1
#
_cell.length_a   1.000
_cell.length_b   1.000
_cell.length_c   1.000
_cell.angle_alpha   90.00
_cell.angle_beta   90.00
_cell.angle_gamma   90.00
#
_symmetry.space_group_name_H-M   'P 1'
#
loop_
_entity.id
_entity.type
_entity.pdbx_description
1 polymer ?
#
loop_
_entity_poly.entity_id
_entity_poly.type
_entity_poly.pdbx_seq_one_letter_code
_entity_poly.pdbx_strand_id
1 'polypeptide(L)'
;MSLKSISFDRNAPRPGFFIRTTDSITISTKTGVDINGLAMLLEGNPLNIIITDAKPSGKHGSSGEDLEPGTTINCLVPSGVHAQFNEFDINVRTARGRSGVPEPHKSLTVSRCAGQSLIIVRNPQFSALEAAQDLKTNGIQILSPNVGGNRMSRITVKATGMWMVVRSELYNPVTMNNSGLTHYRGLLVTALDVPGSNEYKYMHLTKLLERIEMATSELESMSSANDEISQLVNGFTNKQLQIKTVLQKFALSV
;
A
#
# COMPACT_ATOMS: atom_id res chain seq x y z
N MET A 1 7.14 42.20 21.63
CA MET A 1 7.91 41.11 20.98
C MET A 1 7.18 40.74 19.70
N SER A 2 7.81 41.00 18.55
CA SER A 2 7.22 40.76 17.22
C SER A 2 7.28 39.27 16.89
N LEU A 3 6.12 38.66 16.66
CA LEU A 3 6.00 37.32 16.08
C LEU A 3 6.57 37.39 14.66
N LYS A 4 7.81 36.93 14.47
CA LYS A 4 8.35 36.67 13.14
C LYS A 4 7.45 35.62 12.48
N SER A 5 6.66 36.06 11.51
CA SER A 5 5.93 35.17 10.61
C SER A 5 6.94 34.23 9.97
N ILE A 6 6.77 32.92 10.20
CA ILE A 6 7.46 31.90 9.43
C ILE A 6 6.90 32.03 8.01
N SER A 7 7.59 32.81 7.17
CA SER A 7 7.34 32.83 5.73
C SER A 7 7.71 31.44 5.23
N PHE A 8 6.69 30.64 4.91
CA PHE A 8 6.85 29.37 4.24
C PHE A 8 7.51 29.63 2.89
N ASP A 9 8.81 29.34 2.80
CA ASP A 9 9.53 29.33 1.54
C ASP A 9 8.89 28.27 0.64
N ARG A 10 8.22 28.73 -0.43
CA ARG A 10 7.55 27.86 -1.41
C ARG A 10 8.53 27.02 -2.21
N ASN A 11 9.83 27.36 -2.17
CA ASN A 11 10.86 26.73 -2.99
C ASN A 11 11.78 25.78 -2.20
N ALA A 12 11.57 25.61 -0.90
CA ALA A 12 12.37 24.66 -0.12
C ALA A 12 12.11 23.21 -0.61
N PRO A 13 13.15 22.47 -1.04
CA PRO A 13 12.99 21.08 -1.49
C PRO A 13 12.54 20.21 -0.31
N ARG A 14 11.26 19.82 -0.30
CA ARG A 14 10.72 18.88 0.68
C ARG A 14 10.85 17.46 0.13
N PRO A 15 11.38 16.50 0.91
CA PRO A 15 11.36 15.09 0.53
C PRO A 15 9.92 14.68 0.17
N GLY A 16 9.72 14.17 -1.05
CA GLY A 16 8.43 13.65 -1.52
C GLY A 16 7.45 14.67 -2.11
N PHE A 17 7.78 15.97 -2.26
CA PHE A 17 6.94 16.92 -2.98
C PHE A 17 7.36 17.04 -4.45
N PHE A 18 6.89 16.14 -5.30
CA PHE A 18 7.06 16.25 -6.74
C PHE A 18 5.75 16.73 -7.35
N ILE A 19 5.54 18.04 -7.31
CA ILE A 19 4.38 18.69 -7.94
C ILE A 19 4.77 18.99 -9.38
N ARG A 20 4.08 18.37 -10.35
CA ARG A 20 4.21 18.75 -11.76
C ARG A 20 2.86 18.69 -12.46
N THR A 21 2.69 19.61 -13.40
CA THR A 21 1.65 19.49 -14.43
C THR A 21 2.11 18.44 -15.42
N THR A 22 1.33 17.37 -15.56
CA THR A 22 1.71 16.24 -16.41
C THR A 22 0.47 15.48 -16.86
N ASP A 23 0.56 14.89 -18.04
CA ASP A 23 -0.46 13.98 -18.56
C ASP A 23 -0.22 12.55 -18.11
N SER A 24 1.00 12.22 -17.69
CA SER A 24 1.32 10.88 -17.21
C SER A 24 2.44 10.82 -16.17
N ILE A 25 2.32 9.82 -15.27
CA ILE A 25 3.30 9.49 -14.25
C ILE A 25 3.49 7.98 -14.24
N THR A 26 4.74 7.54 -14.19
CA THR A 26 5.09 6.14 -13.95
C THR A 26 5.71 6.02 -12.57
N ILE A 27 5.16 5.13 -11.75
CA ILE A 27 5.69 4.80 -10.43
C ILE A 27 6.35 3.44 -10.52
N SER A 28 7.62 3.36 -10.15
CA SER A 28 8.41 2.15 -10.22
C SER A 28 9.48 2.11 -9.13
N THR A 29 10.03 0.93 -8.88
CA THR A 29 11.15 0.73 -7.95
C THR A 29 12.41 1.42 -8.46
N LYS A 30 13.14 2.12 -7.58
CA LYS A 30 14.44 2.71 -7.92
C LYS A 30 15.48 1.63 -8.23
N THR A 31 16.36 1.89 -9.20
CA THR A 31 17.47 1.00 -9.53
C THR A 31 18.39 0.80 -8.31
N GLY A 32 18.80 -0.45 -8.06
CA GLY A 32 19.73 -0.80 -6.98
C GLY A 32 19.12 -0.91 -5.58
N VAL A 33 17.81 -0.71 -5.43
CA VAL A 33 17.11 -0.90 -4.14
C VAL A 33 16.98 -2.39 -3.82
N ASP A 34 17.26 -2.75 -2.56
CA ASP A 34 16.96 -4.08 -2.03
C ASP A 34 15.44 -4.31 -2.01
N ILE A 35 15.01 -5.37 -2.68
CA ILE A 35 13.61 -5.71 -2.86
C ILE A 35 12.96 -6.14 -1.54
N ASN A 36 13.72 -6.77 -0.63
CA ASN A 36 13.21 -7.16 0.68
C ASN A 36 12.94 -5.94 1.56
N GLY A 37 13.91 -5.01 1.63
CA GLY A 37 13.71 -3.72 2.30
C GLY A 37 12.56 -2.90 1.70
N LEU A 38 12.39 -2.93 0.38
CA LEU A 38 11.28 -2.25 -0.29
C LEU A 38 9.92 -2.87 0.07
N ALA A 39 9.82 -4.20 0.15
CA ALA A 39 8.61 -4.90 0.54
C ALA A 39 8.12 -4.43 1.93
N MET A 40 9.02 -4.35 2.90
CA MET A 40 8.70 -3.83 4.23
C MET A 40 8.24 -2.37 4.21
N LEU A 41 8.87 -1.52 3.39
CA LEU A 41 8.47 -0.13 3.24
C LEU A 41 7.05 0.02 2.67
N LEU A 42 6.69 -0.82 1.68
CA LEU A 42 5.39 -0.80 1.01
C LEU A 42 4.26 -1.36 1.89
N GLU A 43 4.56 -2.20 2.89
CA GLU A 43 3.57 -2.69 3.86
C GLU A 43 3.10 -1.58 4.81
N GLY A 44 4.00 -0.66 5.17
CA GLY A 44 3.69 0.44 6.09
C GLY A 44 3.34 1.77 5.43
N ASN A 45 3.68 1.97 4.15
CA ASN A 45 3.58 3.28 3.49
C ASN A 45 2.81 3.22 2.17
N PRO A 46 1.58 3.74 2.10
CA PRO A 46 0.85 3.84 0.85
C PRO A 46 1.51 4.81 -0.14
N LEU A 47 1.30 4.58 -1.43
CA LEU A 47 1.60 5.56 -2.47
C LEU A 47 0.43 6.54 -2.57
N ASN A 48 0.69 7.85 -2.46
CA ASN A 48 -0.38 8.84 -2.49
C ASN A 48 -0.28 9.74 -3.71
N ILE A 49 -1.39 9.85 -4.44
CA ILE A 49 -1.53 10.68 -5.63
C ILE A 49 -2.52 11.79 -5.33
N ILE A 50 -2.03 13.02 -5.25
CA ILE A 50 -2.83 14.18 -4.85
C ILE A 50 -3.00 15.08 -6.05
N ILE A 51 -4.25 15.44 -6.35
CA ILE A 51 -4.52 16.48 -7.35
C ILE A 51 -4.36 17.83 -6.68
N THR A 52 -3.37 18.59 -7.12
CA THR A 52 -3.06 19.91 -6.58
C THR A 52 -3.73 21.03 -7.35
N ASP A 53 -3.94 20.82 -8.66
CA ASP A 53 -4.70 21.73 -9.51
C ASP A 53 -5.32 20.96 -10.69
N ALA A 54 -6.45 21.44 -11.17
CA ALA A 54 -7.16 20.90 -12.33
C ALA A 54 -7.67 22.09 -13.16
N LYS A 55 -6.89 22.49 -14.16
CA LYS A 55 -7.23 23.58 -15.05
C LYS A 55 -8.15 23.08 -16.15
N PRO A 56 -9.25 23.78 -16.46
CA PRO A 56 -10.06 23.45 -17.63
C PRO A 56 -9.16 23.46 -18.85
N SER A 57 -9.16 22.38 -19.64
CA SER A 57 -8.55 22.43 -20.96
C SER A 57 -9.27 23.49 -21.80
N GLY A 58 -8.51 24.28 -22.56
CA GLY A 58 -9.08 25.28 -23.46
C GLY A 58 -10.12 24.66 -24.38
N LYS A 59 -11.14 25.43 -24.77
CA LYS A 59 -12.13 25.02 -25.78
C LYS A 59 -11.37 24.42 -26.98
N HIS A 60 -11.87 23.33 -27.56
CA HIS A 60 -11.46 22.88 -28.90
C HIS A 60 -11.74 24.00 -29.91
N GLY A 61 -10.81 24.93 -30.04
CA GLY A 61 -10.75 25.96 -31.05
C GLY A 61 -9.94 25.44 -32.22
N SER A 62 -10.41 25.72 -33.43
CA SER A 62 -9.93 25.26 -34.72
C SER A 62 -8.55 25.81 -35.14
N SER A 63 -7.64 26.04 -34.21
CA SER A 63 -6.26 26.50 -34.45
C SER A 63 -5.34 25.71 -33.55
N GLY A 64 -4.35 25.04 -34.13
CA GLY A 64 -3.40 24.15 -33.46
C GLY A 64 -2.47 24.83 -32.45
N GLU A 65 -3.05 25.49 -31.44
CA GLU A 65 -2.34 25.91 -30.25
C GLU A 65 -2.22 24.71 -29.30
N ASP A 66 -1.00 24.49 -28.80
CA ASP A 66 -0.67 23.44 -27.85
C ASP A 66 -1.61 23.51 -26.63
N LEU A 67 -2.33 22.43 -26.38
CA LEU A 67 -3.21 22.32 -25.21
C LEU A 67 -2.35 22.40 -23.94
N GLU A 68 -2.58 23.40 -23.09
CA GLU A 68 -1.95 23.42 -21.76
C GLU A 68 -2.35 22.13 -21.00
N PRO A 69 -1.39 21.34 -20.49
CA PRO A 69 -1.69 20.09 -19.79
C PRO A 69 -2.56 20.36 -18.56
N GLY A 70 -3.64 19.58 -18.43
CA GLY A 70 -4.81 19.98 -17.65
C GLY A 70 -4.67 19.78 -16.14
N THR A 71 -3.80 18.89 -15.66
CA THR A 71 -3.79 18.50 -14.23
C THR A 71 -2.41 18.57 -13.60
N THR A 72 -2.35 19.18 -12.43
CA THR A 72 -1.14 19.22 -11.60
C THR A 72 -1.26 18.18 -10.49
N ILE A 73 -0.34 17.22 -10.50
CA ILE A 73 -0.34 16.07 -9.59
C ILE A 73 0.88 16.14 -8.68
N ASN A 74 0.68 15.82 -7.41
CA ASN A 74 1.73 15.55 -6.44
C ASN A 74 1.73 14.06 -6.10
N CYS A 75 2.89 13.42 -6.22
CA CYS A 75 3.08 12.02 -5.87
C CYS A 75 3.95 11.89 -4.62
N LEU A 76 3.37 11.37 -3.54
CA LEU A 76 4.12 11.01 -2.34
C LEU A 76 4.41 9.51 -2.40
N VAL A 77 5.69 9.16 -2.56
CA VAL A 77 6.15 7.77 -2.65
C VAL A 77 7.28 7.50 -1.64
N PRO A 78 7.41 6.26 -1.12
CA PRO A 78 8.50 5.88 -0.22
C PRO A 78 9.89 6.05 -0.85
N SER A 79 10.92 6.11 -0.02
CA SER A 79 12.30 6.38 -0.43
C SER A 79 12.87 5.40 -1.48
N GLY A 80 12.41 4.15 -1.50
CA GLY A 80 12.80 3.12 -2.48
C GLY A 80 12.02 3.14 -3.81
N VAL A 81 11.05 4.05 -3.95
CA VAL A 81 10.18 4.18 -5.13
C VAL A 81 10.45 5.51 -5.82
N HIS A 82 10.39 5.51 -7.15
CA HIS A 82 10.51 6.70 -7.97
C HIS A 82 9.19 6.96 -8.71
N ALA A 83 8.79 8.24 -8.75
CA ALA A 83 7.70 8.72 -9.59
C ALA A 83 8.32 9.52 -10.74
N GLN A 84 8.31 8.94 -11.94
CA GLN A 84 8.78 9.57 -13.16
C GLN A 84 7.63 10.31 -13.84
N PHE A 85 7.80 11.60 -14.08
CA PHE A 85 6.86 12.44 -14.81
C PHE A 85 7.24 12.38 -16.28
N ASN A 86 6.36 11.88 -17.15
CA ASN A 86 6.65 11.79 -18.57
C ASN A 86 5.96 12.95 -19.29
N GLU A 87 6.75 13.84 -19.87
CA GLU A 87 6.27 14.90 -20.76
C GLU A 87 5.90 14.27 -22.11
N PHE A 88 4.62 14.37 -22.51
CA PHE A 88 4.10 14.00 -23.83
C PHE A 88 4.34 12.56 -24.34
N ASP A 89 4.47 11.57 -23.46
CA ASP A 89 4.56 10.18 -23.94
C ASP A 89 3.19 9.53 -24.12
N ILE A 90 2.41 10.10 -25.06
CA ILE A 90 1.25 9.44 -25.66
C ILE A 90 1.67 8.12 -26.34
N ASN A 91 2.97 7.84 -26.55
CA ASN A 91 3.43 6.55 -27.07
C ASN A 91 3.50 5.44 -26.00
N VAL A 92 3.12 5.72 -24.75
CA VAL A 92 2.62 4.67 -23.82
C VAL A 92 1.12 4.39 -24.08
N ARG A 93 0.49 4.98 -25.10
CA ARG A 93 -0.61 4.30 -25.80
C ARG A 93 0.00 3.11 -26.49
N THR A 94 -0.22 1.94 -25.93
CA THR A 94 0.17 0.67 -26.54
C THR A 94 1.69 0.56 -26.74
N ALA A 95 2.40 0.05 -25.73
CA ALA A 95 3.27 -1.07 -26.06
C ALA A 95 2.33 -2.09 -26.72
N ARG A 96 2.29 -2.03 -28.05
CA ARG A 96 1.41 -2.85 -28.89
C ARG A 96 1.46 -4.24 -28.32
N GLY A 97 0.30 -4.74 -27.90
CA GLY A 97 0.12 -6.17 -27.69
C GLY A 97 0.62 -6.84 -28.95
N ARG A 98 1.85 -7.35 -28.90
CA ARG A 98 2.28 -8.41 -29.80
C ARG A 98 1.40 -9.58 -29.39
N SER A 99 0.32 -9.76 -30.15
CA SER A 99 -0.39 -11.01 -30.35
C SER A 99 -0.40 -11.96 -29.14
N GLY A 100 -1.45 -11.90 -28.32
CA GLY A 100 -1.90 -13.04 -27.53
C GLY A 100 -1.45 -13.15 -26.07
N VAL A 101 -0.69 -12.19 -25.52
CA VAL A 101 -0.39 -12.17 -24.07
C VAL A 101 -1.36 -11.20 -23.37
N PRO A 102 -2.16 -11.64 -22.39
CA PRO A 102 -3.07 -10.76 -21.67
C PRO A 102 -2.30 -9.65 -20.94
N GLU A 103 -2.76 -8.40 -21.09
CA GLU A 103 -2.20 -7.24 -20.38
C GLU A 103 -2.43 -7.44 -18.86
N PRO A 104 -1.37 -7.47 -18.03
CA PRO A 104 -1.52 -7.75 -16.60
C PRO A 104 -2.15 -6.59 -15.83
N HIS A 105 -2.18 -5.39 -16.44
CA HIS A 105 -2.70 -4.18 -15.83
C HIS A 105 -4.23 -4.08 -15.99
N LYS A 106 -4.91 -3.82 -14.87
CA LYS A 106 -6.29 -3.35 -14.82
C LYS A 106 -6.30 -1.83 -14.76
N SER A 107 -7.29 -1.21 -15.38
CA SER A 107 -7.45 0.25 -15.38
C SER A 107 -8.64 0.68 -14.53
N LEU A 108 -8.43 1.64 -13.62
CA LEU A 108 -9.50 2.35 -12.91
C LEU A 108 -9.46 3.82 -13.30
N THR A 109 -10.60 4.37 -13.73
CA THR A 109 -10.72 5.79 -14.06
C THR A 109 -11.65 6.48 -13.06
N VAL A 110 -11.17 7.55 -12.43
CA VAL A 110 -11.89 8.29 -11.39
C VAL A 110 -11.74 9.79 -11.63
N SER A 111 -12.82 10.55 -11.45
CA SER A 111 -12.76 12.01 -11.53
C SER A 111 -12.39 12.62 -10.18
N ARG A 112 -11.50 13.62 -10.19
CA ARG A 112 -10.97 14.29 -9.00
C ARG A 112 -10.83 15.79 -9.15
N CYS A 113 -11.21 16.51 -8.10
CA CYS A 113 -10.95 17.94 -7.93
C CYS A 113 -9.58 18.17 -7.28
N ALA A 114 -9.10 19.42 -7.36
CA ALA A 114 -7.99 19.88 -6.54
C ALA A 114 -8.25 19.61 -5.03
N GLY A 115 -7.22 19.17 -4.33
CA GLY A 115 -7.27 18.74 -2.92
C GLY A 115 -7.71 17.30 -2.70
N GLN A 116 -8.24 16.60 -3.71
CA GLN A 116 -8.60 15.18 -3.60
C GLN A 116 -7.43 14.26 -3.96
N SER A 117 -7.43 13.06 -3.39
CA SER A 117 -6.36 12.09 -3.63
C SER A 117 -6.83 10.66 -3.87
N LEU A 118 -5.90 9.89 -4.44
CA LEU A 118 -5.97 8.45 -4.56
C LEU A 118 -4.85 7.86 -3.71
N ILE A 119 -5.17 6.75 -3.06
CA ILE A 119 -4.25 6.00 -2.22
C ILE A 119 -4.08 4.64 -2.88
N ILE A 120 -2.84 4.29 -3.20
CA ILE A 120 -2.50 3.00 -3.80
C ILE A 120 -1.75 2.20 -2.76
N VAL A 121 -2.28 1.01 -2.45
CA VAL A 121 -1.73 0.08 -1.48
C VAL A 121 -1.56 -1.28 -2.11
N ARG A 122 -0.70 -2.11 -1.51
CA ARG A 122 -0.63 -3.53 -1.84
C ARG A 122 -1.98 -4.19 -1.58
N ASN A 123 -2.37 -5.08 -2.47
CA ASN A 123 -3.49 -5.99 -2.24
C ASN A 123 -3.09 -7.04 -1.17
N PRO A 124 -3.85 -7.15 -0.05
CA PRO A 124 -3.51 -8.03 1.07
C PRO A 124 -3.39 -9.51 0.68
N GLN A 125 -4.00 -9.94 -0.44
CA GLN A 125 -3.96 -11.31 -0.94
C GLN A 125 -2.58 -11.76 -1.45
N PHE A 126 -1.70 -10.82 -1.78
CA PHE A 126 -0.38 -11.10 -2.33
C PHE A 126 0.70 -10.65 -1.36
N SER A 127 1.81 -11.35 -1.23
CA SER A 127 2.86 -10.98 -0.29
C SER A 127 3.48 -9.59 -0.59
N ALA A 128 4.06 -8.96 0.42
CA ALA A 128 4.78 -7.71 0.24
C ALA A 128 5.95 -7.83 -0.76
N LEU A 129 6.57 -9.01 -0.80
CA LEU A 129 7.68 -9.31 -1.71
C LEU A 129 7.21 -9.39 -3.16
N GLU A 130 6.11 -10.11 -3.43
CA GLU A 130 5.51 -10.19 -4.77
C GLU A 130 5.10 -8.80 -5.27
N ALA A 131 4.48 -7.98 -4.41
CA ALA A 131 4.13 -6.61 -4.77
C ALA A 131 5.35 -5.74 -5.06
N ALA A 132 6.44 -5.85 -4.30
CA ALA A 132 7.67 -5.11 -4.55
C ALA A 132 8.35 -5.54 -5.88
N GLN A 133 8.33 -6.84 -6.20
CA GLN A 133 8.81 -7.37 -7.47
C GLN A 133 7.94 -6.92 -8.64
N ASP A 134 6.62 -6.88 -8.46
CA ASP A 134 5.67 -6.35 -9.43
C ASP A 134 5.91 -4.85 -9.68
N LEU A 135 6.14 -4.05 -8.64
CA LEU A 135 6.45 -2.62 -8.81
C LEU A 135 7.73 -2.40 -9.62
N LYS A 136 8.72 -3.29 -9.46
CA LYS A 136 9.98 -3.25 -10.20
C LYS A 136 9.79 -3.65 -11.66
N THR A 137 8.95 -4.64 -11.93
CA THR A 137 8.81 -5.26 -13.26
C THR A 137 7.75 -4.55 -14.12
N ASN A 138 6.59 -4.31 -13.53
CA ASN A 138 5.40 -3.82 -14.23
C ASN A 138 5.12 -2.34 -13.96
N GLY A 139 5.48 -1.86 -12.76
CA GLY A 139 5.20 -0.50 -12.33
C GLY A 139 3.70 -0.16 -12.28
N ILE A 140 3.41 1.09 -11.92
CA ILE A 140 2.05 1.65 -11.91
C ILE A 140 2.05 2.88 -12.82
N GLN A 141 1.06 2.99 -13.68
CA GLN A 141 0.90 4.16 -14.56
C GLN A 141 -0.31 4.98 -14.13
N ILE A 142 -0.14 6.28 -14.11
CA ILE A 142 -1.19 7.26 -13.84
C ILE A 142 -1.28 8.14 -15.06
N LEU A 143 -2.47 8.25 -15.62
CA LEU A 143 -2.77 9.05 -16.80
C LEU A 143 -3.80 10.10 -16.42
N SER A 144 -3.61 11.33 -16.88
CA SER A 144 -4.55 12.43 -16.72
C SER A 144 -4.89 13.03 -18.09
N PRO A 145 -5.63 12.29 -18.93
CA PRO A 145 -5.73 12.62 -20.34
C PRO A 145 -6.53 13.89 -20.65
N ASN A 146 -7.36 14.42 -19.72
CA ASN A 146 -8.09 15.69 -19.87
C ASN A 146 -8.78 16.11 -18.55
N VAL A 147 -8.96 17.42 -18.36
CA VAL A 147 -9.85 17.99 -17.34
C VAL A 147 -11.25 18.19 -17.94
N GLY A 148 -12.25 17.52 -17.36
CA GLY A 148 -13.64 17.76 -17.72
C GLY A 148 -14.15 19.10 -17.18
N GLY A 149 -15.19 19.64 -17.81
CA GLY A 149 -15.88 20.83 -17.29
C GLY A 149 -16.19 20.70 -15.79
N ASN A 150 -16.12 21.82 -15.06
CA ASN A 150 -16.13 21.95 -13.58
C ASN A 150 -14.80 21.69 -12.85
N ARG A 151 -13.64 21.93 -13.48
CA ARG A 151 -12.31 21.82 -12.83
C ARG A 151 -12.07 20.43 -12.21
N MET A 152 -12.55 19.39 -12.88
CA MET A 152 -12.40 17.99 -12.46
C MET A 152 -11.47 17.26 -13.42
N SER A 153 -10.34 16.78 -12.92
CA SER A 153 -9.44 15.93 -13.66
C SER A 153 -9.97 14.49 -13.71
N ARG A 154 -10.00 13.88 -14.89
CA ARG A 154 -10.24 12.44 -15.01
C ARG A 154 -8.90 11.73 -14.95
N ILE A 155 -8.64 11.02 -13.86
CA ILE A 155 -7.39 10.27 -13.65
C ILE A 155 -7.67 8.80 -13.94
N THR A 156 -6.83 8.18 -14.76
CA THR A 156 -6.80 6.75 -14.97
C THR A 156 -5.56 6.17 -14.31
N VAL A 157 -5.73 5.22 -13.40
CA VAL A 157 -4.64 4.44 -12.82
C VAL A 157 -4.63 3.06 -13.45
N LYS A 158 -3.49 2.66 -14.00
CA LYS A 158 -3.23 1.31 -14.49
C LYS A 158 -2.26 0.61 -13.55
N ALA A 159 -2.70 -0.50 -12.97
CA ALA A 159 -1.91 -1.30 -12.05
C ALA A 159 -2.30 -2.78 -12.18
N THR A 160 -1.40 -3.70 -11.79
CA THR A 160 -1.71 -5.13 -11.77
C THR A 160 -2.64 -5.49 -10.59
N GLY A 161 -3.04 -6.76 -10.50
CA GLY A 161 -3.85 -7.26 -9.37
C GLY A 161 -3.16 -7.17 -8.00
N MET A 162 -1.85 -6.90 -7.98
CA MET A 162 -1.03 -6.72 -6.77
C MET A 162 -1.35 -5.41 -6.04
N TRP A 163 -2.06 -4.48 -6.69
CA TRP A 163 -2.33 -3.14 -6.17
C TRP A 163 -3.82 -2.86 -6.06
N MET A 164 -4.21 -2.27 -4.94
CA MET A 164 -5.53 -1.71 -4.73
C MET A 164 -5.45 -0.19 -4.85
N VAL A 165 -6.29 0.37 -5.72
CA VAL A 165 -6.44 1.81 -5.86
C VAL A 165 -7.70 2.23 -5.13
N VAL A 166 -7.53 3.04 -4.09
CA VAL A 166 -8.61 3.46 -3.20
C VAL A 166 -8.74 4.98 -3.25
N ARG A 167 -9.99 5.42 -3.15
CA ARG A 167 -10.32 6.84 -2.99
C ARG A 167 -9.89 7.29 -1.59
N SER A 168 -9.21 8.43 -1.45
CA SER A 168 -8.71 8.85 -0.13
C SER A 168 -9.82 8.99 0.91
N GLU A 169 -11.00 9.43 0.49
CA GLU A 169 -12.18 9.54 1.34
C GLU A 169 -12.77 8.20 1.80
N LEU A 170 -12.37 7.09 1.18
CA LEU A 170 -12.78 5.73 1.53
C LEU A 170 -11.64 4.91 2.16
N TYR A 171 -10.44 5.47 2.24
CA TYR A 171 -9.29 4.74 2.75
C TYR A 171 -9.32 4.73 4.27
N ASN A 172 -9.38 3.52 4.83
CA ASN A 172 -9.18 3.30 6.24
C ASN A 172 -7.92 2.45 6.43
N PRO A 173 -6.83 3.02 6.98
CA PRO A 173 -5.55 2.33 7.12
C PRO A 173 -5.66 1.11 8.04
N VAL A 174 -6.54 1.13 9.05
CA VAL A 174 -6.72 0.01 9.99
C VAL A 174 -7.31 -1.20 9.26
N THR A 175 -8.34 -1.00 8.43
CA THR A 175 -8.95 -2.12 7.70
C THR A 175 -8.10 -2.59 6.52
N MET A 176 -7.27 -1.72 5.94
CA MET A 176 -6.48 -2.02 4.74
C MET A 176 -5.07 -2.54 5.05
N ASN A 177 -4.47 -2.18 6.19
CA ASN A 177 -3.21 -2.76 6.67
C ASN A 177 -3.41 -4.04 7.47
N ASN A 178 -4.65 -4.36 7.87
CA ASN A 178 -4.96 -5.67 8.41
C ASN A 178 -4.81 -6.70 7.29
N SER A 179 -3.62 -7.28 7.16
CA SER A 179 -3.50 -8.60 6.55
C SER A 179 -4.51 -9.51 7.27
N GLY A 180 -5.14 -10.45 6.56
CA GLY A 180 -5.99 -11.47 7.21
C GLY A 180 -5.24 -12.21 8.34
N LEU A 181 -3.92 -12.08 8.37
CA LEU A 181 -2.98 -12.63 9.33
C LEU A 181 -2.75 -11.77 10.60
N THR A 182 -3.29 -10.56 10.68
CA THR A 182 -3.04 -9.63 11.81
C THR A 182 -3.58 -10.16 13.13
N HIS A 183 -4.73 -10.84 13.10
CA HIS A 183 -5.28 -11.53 14.26
C HIS A 183 -4.30 -12.59 14.80
N TYR A 184 -3.66 -13.33 13.91
CA TYR A 184 -2.69 -14.37 14.23
C TYR A 184 -1.40 -13.79 14.83
N ARG A 185 -0.91 -12.67 14.28
CA ARG A 185 0.22 -11.91 14.85
C ARG A 185 -0.08 -11.46 16.30
N GLY A 186 -1.31 -11.01 16.57
CA GLY A 186 -1.74 -10.63 17.92
C GLY A 186 -1.71 -11.78 18.93
N LEU A 187 -2.06 -13.00 18.51
CA LEU A 187 -1.99 -14.20 19.36
C LEU A 187 -0.54 -14.55 19.75
N LEU A 188 0.44 -14.38 18.86
CA LEU A 188 1.85 -14.63 19.17
C LEU A 188 2.39 -13.72 20.27
N VAL A 189 2.02 -12.44 20.23
CA VAL A 189 2.53 -11.40 21.15
C VAL A 189 1.77 -11.39 22.48
N THR A 190 0.64 -12.10 22.58
CA THR A 190 -0.13 -12.19 23.82
C THR A 190 0.75 -12.69 24.97
N ALA A 191 0.77 -11.94 26.08
CA ALA A 191 1.63 -12.20 27.23
C ALA A 191 1.25 -13.52 27.94
N LEU A 192 2.26 -14.27 28.37
CA LEU A 192 2.08 -15.50 29.16
C LEU A 192 1.91 -15.22 30.65
N ASP A 193 2.47 -14.10 31.13
CA ASP A 193 2.28 -13.65 32.49
C ASP A 193 1.17 -12.60 32.52
N VAL A 194 0.04 -12.99 33.08
CA VAL A 194 -1.14 -12.12 33.22
C VAL A 194 -1.33 -11.81 34.70
N PRO A 195 -1.57 -10.55 35.08
CA PRO A 195 -1.86 -10.21 36.47
C PRO A 195 -3.14 -10.93 36.95
N GLY A 196 -3.10 -11.50 38.16
CA GLY A 196 -4.25 -12.19 38.74
C GLY A 196 -3.89 -13.39 39.61
N SER A 197 -4.91 -14.08 40.13
CA SER A 197 -4.76 -15.31 40.90
C SER A 197 -4.22 -16.46 40.04
N ASN A 198 -3.59 -17.47 40.66
CA ASN A 198 -3.08 -18.64 39.94
C ASN A 198 -4.17 -19.38 39.14
N GLU A 199 -5.39 -19.45 39.68
CA GLU A 199 -6.54 -20.03 38.99
C GLU A 199 -6.92 -19.24 37.72
N TYR A 200 -6.91 -17.91 37.79
CA TYR A 200 -7.15 -17.06 36.63
C TYR A 200 -6.03 -17.20 35.59
N LYS A 201 -4.76 -17.25 36.02
CA LYS A 201 -3.61 -17.47 35.14
C LYS A 201 -3.72 -18.82 34.41
N TYR A 202 -4.07 -19.88 35.15
CA TYR A 202 -4.25 -21.22 34.58
C TYR A 202 -5.37 -21.23 33.53
N MET A 203 -6.56 -20.72 33.87
CA MET A 203 -7.68 -20.64 32.93
C MET A 203 -7.36 -19.80 31.69
N HIS A 204 -6.67 -18.66 31.86
CA HIS A 204 -6.25 -17.81 30.75
C HIS A 204 -5.29 -18.55 29.81
N LEU A 205 -4.28 -19.21 30.36
CA LEU A 205 -3.29 -19.96 29.57
C LEU A 205 -3.91 -21.14 28.82
N THR A 206 -4.86 -21.86 29.42
CA THR A 206 -5.58 -22.95 28.73
C THR A 206 -6.42 -22.41 27.56
N LYS A 207 -7.16 -21.32 27.77
CA LYS A 207 -7.93 -20.67 26.68
C LYS A 207 -7.04 -20.11 25.58
N LEU A 208 -5.86 -19.58 25.94
CA LEU A 208 -4.88 -19.10 24.97
C LEU A 208 -4.30 -20.26 24.16
N LEU A 209 -4.04 -21.40 24.80
CA LEU A 209 -3.57 -22.61 24.12
C LEU A 209 -4.58 -23.11 23.08
N GLU A 210 -5.85 -23.25 23.48
CA GLU A 210 -6.94 -23.66 22.56
C GLU A 210 -7.05 -22.73 21.35
N ARG A 211 -6.98 -21.40 21.57
CA ARG A 211 -7.02 -20.41 20.49
C ARG A 211 -5.84 -20.54 19.54
N ILE A 212 -4.64 -20.78 20.06
CA ILE A 212 -3.44 -20.97 19.23
C ILE A 212 -3.51 -22.29 18.47
N GLU A 213 -4.02 -23.38 19.06
CA GLU A 213 -4.21 -24.67 18.38
C GLU A 213 -5.23 -24.59 17.23
N MET A 214 -6.36 -23.89 17.43
CA MET A 214 -7.32 -23.59 16.35
C MET A 214 -6.67 -22.74 15.26
N ALA A 215 -5.99 -21.66 15.64
CA ALA A 215 -5.32 -20.76 14.70
C ALA A 215 -4.21 -21.45 13.90
N THR A 216 -3.50 -22.41 14.50
CA THR A 216 -2.49 -23.23 13.80
C THR A 216 -3.16 -24.11 12.74
N SER A 217 -4.24 -24.80 13.10
CA SER A 217 -5.01 -25.64 12.16
C SER A 217 -5.57 -24.83 10.99
N GLU A 218 -6.10 -23.63 11.28
CA GLU A 218 -6.59 -22.71 10.25
C GLU A 218 -5.47 -22.28 9.29
N LEU A 219 -4.32 -21.87 9.81
CA LEU A 219 -3.16 -21.48 8.99
C LEU A 219 -2.59 -22.63 8.16
N GLU A 220 -2.51 -23.84 8.72
CA GLU A 220 -2.04 -25.03 7.99
C GLU A 220 -2.98 -25.40 6.84
N SER A 221 -4.28 -25.11 6.97
CA SER A 221 -5.26 -25.28 5.89
C SER A 221 -5.13 -24.23 4.78
N MET A 222 -4.53 -23.07 5.09
CA MET A 222 -4.26 -21.99 4.14
C MET A 222 -2.89 -22.22 3.48
N SER A 223 -2.88 -22.88 2.31
CA SER A 223 -1.75 -23.09 1.39
C SER A 223 -0.33 -22.75 1.91
N SER A 224 0.49 -23.78 2.12
CA SER A 224 1.87 -23.72 2.63
C SER A 224 2.90 -22.97 1.76
N ALA A 225 2.51 -22.42 0.60
CA ALA A 225 3.40 -21.68 -0.28
C ALA A 225 3.65 -20.21 0.14
N ASN A 226 2.99 -19.75 1.21
CA ASN A 226 3.20 -18.41 1.75
C ASN A 226 4.23 -18.45 2.89
N ASP A 227 5.38 -17.82 2.68
CA ASP A 227 6.47 -17.71 3.66
C ASP A 227 5.99 -17.10 4.99
N GLU A 228 5.02 -16.17 4.94
CA GLU A 228 4.46 -15.54 6.14
C GLU A 228 3.61 -16.52 6.95
N ILE A 229 2.83 -17.38 6.29
CA ILE A 229 2.04 -18.43 6.95
C ILE A 229 2.98 -19.44 7.62
N SER A 230 4.05 -19.84 6.92
CA SER A 230 5.06 -20.74 7.47
C SER A 230 5.76 -20.16 8.70
N GLN A 231 6.07 -18.85 8.70
CA GLN A 231 6.63 -18.17 9.86
C GLN A 231 5.65 -18.12 11.04
N LEU A 232 4.37 -17.85 10.78
CA LEU A 232 3.34 -17.82 11.82
C LEU A 232 3.10 -19.20 12.44
N VAL A 233 3.05 -20.25 11.62
CA VAL A 233 2.92 -21.64 12.09
C VAL A 233 4.09 -22.00 13.00
N ASN A 234 5.33 -21.76 12.56
CA ASN A 234 6.52 -21.99 13.40
C ASN A 234 6.49 -21.18 14.70
N GLY A 235 6.03 -19.93 14.65
CA GLY A 235 5.83 -19.09 15.81
C GLY A 235 4.81 -19.69 16.79
N PHE A 236 3.70 -20.21 16.29
CA PHE A 236 2.66 -20.84 17.12
C PHE A 236 3.14 -22.13 17.75
N THR A 237 3.88 -22.98 17.03
CA THR A 237 4.47 -24.20 17.60
C THR A 237 5.37 -23.86 18.81
N ASN A 238 6.22 -22.83 18.67
CA ASN A 238 7.06 -22.36 19.77
C ASN A 238 6.24 -21.80 20.93
N LYS A 239 5.18 -21.03 20.65
CA LYS A 239 4.31 -20.45 21.68
C LYS A 239 3.52 -21.52 22.43
N GLN A 240 3.01 -22.54 21.75
CA GLN A 240 2.35 -23.69 22.37
C GLN A 240 3.30 -24.41 23.33
N LEU A 241 4.57 -24.61 22.94
CA LEU A 241 5.57 -25.22 23.81
C LEU A 241 5.80 -24.39 25.08
N GLN A 242 5.88 -23.06 24.95
CA GLN A 242 6.02 -22.16 26.10
C GLN A 242 4.80 -22.25 27.03
N ILE A 243 3.58 -22.21 26.50
CA ILE A 243 2.35 -22.32 27.30
C ILE A 243 2.29 -23.66 28.02
N LYS A 244 2.55 -24.77 27.32
CA LYS A 244 2.57 -26.12 27.91
C LYS A 244 3.59 -26.23 29.04
N THR A 245 4.77 -25.63 28.87
CA THR A 245 5.80 -25.58 29.91
C THR A 245 5.33 -24.81 31.15
N VAL A 246 4.65 -23.67 30.97
CA VAL A 246 4.12 -22.88 32.09
C VAL A 246 2.98 -23.62 32.79
N LEU A 247 2.06 -24.25 32.05
CA LEU A 247 0.97 -25.05 32.61
C LEU A 247 1.49 -26.25 33.41
N GLN A 248 2.56 -26.92 32.94
CA GLN A 248 3.22 -27.99 33.69
C GLN A 248 3.79 -27.51 35.03
N LYS A 249 4.39 -26.30 35.05
CA LYS A 249 4.87 -25.71 36.31
C LYS A 249 3.74 -25.43 37.29
N PHE A 250 2.58 -24.99 36.81
CA PHE A 250 1.40 -24.82 37.66
C PHE A 250 0.93 -26.16 38.23
N ALA A 251 0.90 -27.22 37.42
CA ALA A 251 0.49 -28.56 37.86
C ALA A 251 1.43 -29.17 38.92
N LEU A 252 2.71 -28.78 38.93
CA LEU A 252 3.71 -29.22 39.92
C LEU A 252 3.75 -28.35 41.19
N SER A 253 3.02 -27.22 41.21
CA SER A 253 2.96 -26.27 42.33
C SER A 253 1.70 -26.40 43.19
N VAL A 254 0.84 -27.36 42.87
CA VAL A 254 -0.34 -27.81 43.64
C VAL A 254 0.02 -29.11 44.34
#